data_AF-A0AA35LTK0-F1
#
_entry.id   AF-A0AA35LTK0-F1
#
_cell.length_a   1.000
_cell.length_b   1.000
_cell.length_c   1.000
_cell.angle_alpha   90.00
_cell.angle_beta   90.00
_cell.angle_gamma   90.00
#
_symmetry.space_group_name_H-M   'P 1'
#
loop_
_entity.id
_entity.type
_entity.pdbx_description
1 polymer ?
#
loop_
_entity_poly.entity_id
_entity_poly.type
_entity_poly.pdbx_seq_one_letter_code
_entity_poly.pdbx_strand_id
1 'polypeptide(L)'
;MIDSVATHNAPFQDQVPREIQVKIIQQLDPVGLISLSHTCRMFRNLIRPGRNEFAERLLMIECLERHGGGTSLFYETFLGNVELHRTLGPWEGQRWACTSCLKLLPHSQFDNRSLLRLRNRKPSPEWPAASLTTSWVPSLHGRNAGRQARQLTKLAKLEEKKIIVASGEAWPVPDEERCGYGRRKRRCNECRFKEKALAPYLPRSGIDLEGGTREVPIVRSRQLSLDSCFHRYFPRLGDVLQCKPPPFPPRVYRPCRWDEAHEPWTLYMIRCPGCEQWKEAYAFRIGPLSVKRTLVHNQDGELKYFWPWNEDHTEWVRRTIPLKDLRCNICVERQQGREALTEALLLWFRMVHLSHRKDIESRLQSIYWRLDFFEEFNGYKEEIEDIFGEKKRDFSLLDHDTVAVLRTQAAKFRKLWGRMKHANPALADAITEDGIIPLWMDHFSESEAQWAWLLACLAKVEENPGLLADWALNQDAGSLEWWA
;
A
#
# COMPACT_ATOMS: atom_id res chain seq x y z
N MET A 1 9.94 51.16 57.44
CA MET A 1 8.65 50.47 57.22
C MET A 1 8.47 50.30 55.73
N ILE A 2 8.99 49.20 55.19
CA ILE A 2 8.60 48.68 53.88
C ILE A 2 8.26 47.23 54.21
N ASP A 3 6.97 46.97 54.43
CA ASP A 3 6.48 45.62 54.65
C ASP A 3 6.69 44.82 53.36
N SER A 4 7.48 43.75 53.50
CA SER A 4 7.58 42.73 52.48
C SER A 4 6.24 42.01 52.38
N VAL A 5 5.48 42.28 51.32
CA VAL A 5 4.37 41.42 50.89
C VAL A 5 5.00 40.13 50.37
N ALA A 6 5.27 39.20 51.30
CA ALA A 6 5.56 37.82 50.97
C ALA A 6 4.29 37.25 50.33
N THR A 7 4.29 37.11 49.01
CA THR A 7 3.26 36.37 48.28
C THR A 7 3.27 34.92 48.76
N HIS A 8 2.38 34.61 49.70
CA HIS A 8 2.06 33.25 50.13
C HIS A 8 1.36 32.48 49.00
N ASN A 9 2.10 32.09 47.97
CA ASN A 9 1.68 31.02 47.08
C ASN A 9 2.28 29.72 47.61
N ALA A 10 1.69 29.16 48.67
CA ALA A 10 2.00 27.78 49.01
C ALA A 10 1.63 26.91 47.79
N PRO A 11 2.49 25.97 47.38
CA PRO A 11 2.22 25.16 46.20
C PRO A 11 0.89 24.42 46.38
N PHE A 12 0.13 24.27 45.29
CA PHE A 12 -1.16 23.54 45.22
C PHE A 12 -1.16 22.19 46.00
N GLN A 13 0.02 21.59 46.12
CA GLN A 13 0.34 20.35 46.83
C GLN A 13 0.00 20.41 48.33
N ASP A 14 0.18 21.56 48.97
CA ASP A 14 0.02 21.73 50.42
C ASP A 14 -1.38 22.25 50.81
N GLN A 15 -2.13 22.80 49.85
CA GLN A 15 -3.43 23.42 50.10
C GLN A 15 -4.62 22.51 49.75
N VAL A 16 -4.44 21.53 48.85
CA VAL A 16 -5.54 20.73 48.33
C VAL A 16 -5.48 19.30 48.88
N PRO A 17 -6.53 18.79 49.57
CA PRO A 17 -6.58 17.41 50.04
C PRO A 17 -6.36 16.39 48.93
N ARG A 18 -5.72 15.28 49.27
CA ARG A 18 -5.31 14.24 48.31
C ARG A 18 -6.49 13.68 47.51
N GLU A 19 -7.67 13.58 48.12
CA GLU A 19 -8.91 13.11 47.50
C GLU A 19 -9.36 14.04 46.37
N ILE A 20 -9.20 15.36 46.57
CA ILE A 20 -9.51 16.38 45.56
C ILE A 20 -8.46 16.35 44.46
N GLN A 21 -7.17 16.22 44.80
CA GLN A 21 -6.11 16.04 43.80
C GLN A 21 -6.38 14.82 42.91
N VAL A 22 -6.79 13.70 43.48
CA VAL A 22 -7.18 12.49 42.76
C VAL A 22 -8.35 12.75 41.81
N LYS A 23 -9.42 13.40 42.29
CA LYS A 23 -10.56 13.73 41.43
C LYS A 23 -10.18 14.63 40.26
N ILE A 24 -9.29 15.60 40.49
CA ILE A 24 -8.76 16.49 39.44
C ILE A 24 -7.95 15.68 38.42
N ILE A 25 -7.06 14.79 38.89
CA ILE A 25 -6.23 13.95 38.03
C ILE A 25 -7.08 13.04 37.14
N GLN A 26 -8.21 12.52 37.65
CA GLN A 26 -9.15 11.69 36.88
C GLN A 26 -9.85 12.45 35.73
N GLN A 27 -9.84 13.79 35.75
CA GLN A 27 -10.40 14.61 34.67
C GLN A 27 -9.36 14.98 33.61
N LEU A 28 -8.09 14.60 33.79
CA LEU A 28 -7.04 14.91 32.82
C LEU A 28 -7.16 14.00 31.60
N ASP A 29 -6.84 14.56 30.44
CA ASP A 29 -6.56 13.75 29.27
C ASP A 29 -5.24 12.96 29.46
N PRO A 30 -5.00 11.88 28.70
CA PRO A 30 -3.77 11.09 28.79
C PRO A 30 -2.47 11.87 28.60
N VAL A 31 -2.46 12.96 27.82
CA VAL A 31 -1.27 13.80 27.64
C VAL A 31 -0.99 14.61 28.90
N GLY A 32 -2.02 15.23 29.46
CA GLY A 32 -2.01 15.99 30.70
C GLY A 32 -1.63 15.12 31.89
N LEU A 33 -2.15 13.90 32.00
CA LEU A 33 -1.81 12.94 33.05
C LEU A 33 -0.31 12.67 33.10
N ILE A 34 0.28 12.28 31.97
CA ILE A 34 1.72 11.98 31.89
C ILE A 34 2.54 13.25 32.12
N SER A 35 2.13 14.38 31.55
CA SER A 35 2.81 15.66 31.73
C SER A 35 2.84 16.06 33.21
N LEU A 36 1.70 15.96 33.91
CA LEU A 36 1.60 16.22 35.35
C LEU A 36 2.52 15.28 36.15
N SER A 37 2.56 13.99 35.80
CA SER A 37 3.45 13.00 36.45
C SER A 37 4.95 13.32 36.29
N HIS A 38 5.31 14.18 35.33
CA HIS A 38 6.68 14.62 35.11
C HIS A 38 7.04 15.94 35.78
N THR A 39 6.06 16.69 36.29
CA THR A 39 6.31 18.00 36.93
C THR A 39 7.03 17.89 38.27
N CYS A 40 6.72 16.89 39.11
CA CYS A 40 7.38 16.70 40.40
C CYS A 40 7.31 15.24 40.90
N ARG A 41 8.14 14.92 41.90
CA ARG A 41 8.21 13.57 42.51
C ARG A 41 6.88 13.15 43.16
N MET A 42 6.16 14.09 43.77
CA MET A 42 4.87 13.80 44.40
C MET A 42 3.83 13.33 43.38
N PHE A 43 3.59 14.08 42.30
CA PHE A 43 2.64 13.66 41.26
C PHE A 43 3.11 12.39 40.54
N ARG A 44 4.42 12.22 40.32
CA ARG A 44 4.96 10.95 39.81
C ARG A 44 4.59 9.77 40.70
N ASN A 45 4.72 9.94 42.03
CA ASN A 45 4.41 8.90 43.02
C ASN A 45 2.91 8.69 43.22
N LEU A 46 2.09 9.72 43.00
CA LEU A 46 0.64 9.63 43.08
C LEU A 46 0.05 8.93 41.85
N ILE A 47 0.49 9.34 40.66
CA ILE A 47 0.00 8.84 39.38
C ILE A 47 0.59 7.47 39.06
N ARG A 48 1.92 7.30 39.18
CA ARG A 48 2.65 6.07 38.82
C ARG A 48 2.20 5.51 37.47
N PRO A 49 2.39 6.25 36.37
CA PRO A 49 1.87 5.85 35.08
C PRO A 49 2.46 4.50 34.65
N GLY A 50 1.59 3.58 34.29
CA GLY A 50 1.94 2.30 33.74
C GLY A 50 1.96 2.33 32.22
N ARG A 51 2.15 1.14 31.63
CA ARG A 51 2.22 0.97 30.18
C ARG A 51 0.91 1.37 29.48
N ASN A 52 -0.24 1.17 30.12
CA ASN A 52 -1.54 1.50 29.55
C ASN A 52 -1.71 3.02 29.42
N GLU A 53 -1.33 3.77 30.44
CA GLU A 53 -1.39 5.24 30.44
C GLU A 53 -0.45 5.83 29.37
N PHE A 54 0.74 5.25 29.19
CA PHE A 54 1.63 5.63 28.08
C PHE A 54 1.04 5.29 26.70
N ALA A 55 0.34 4.17 26.57
CA ALA A 55 -0.33 3.80 25.32
C ALA A 55 -1.49 4.74 25.00
N GLU A 56 -2.29 5.13 26.00
CA GLU A 56 -3.37 6.12 25.85
C GLU A 56 -2.82 7.47 25.41
N ARG A 57 -1.75 7.94 26.06
CA ARG A 57 -1.04 9.15 25.64
C ARG A 57 -0.59 9.05 24.18
N LEU A 58 0.02 7.93 23.79
CA LEU A 58 0.50 7.75 22.43
C LEU A 58 -0.64 7.77 21.39
N LEU A 59 -1.79 7.16 21.71
CA LEU A 59 -2.98 7.14 20.85
C LEU A 59 -3.61 8.53 20.71
N MET A 60 -3.54 9.35 21.75
CA MET A 60 -3.99 10.74 21.69
C MET A 60 -3.02 11.59 20.84
N ILE A 61 -1.70 11.44 21.04
CA ILE A 61 -0.68 12.11 20.24
C ILE A 61 -0.78 11.72 18.76
N GLU A 62 -1.12 10.47 18.44
CA GLU A 62 -1.37 10.01 17.06
C GLU A 62 -2.48 10.81 16.35
N CYS A 63 -3.46 11.34 17.09
CA CYS A 63 -4.55 12.15 16.54
C CYS A 63 -4.17 13.62 16.34
N LEU A 64 -3.05 14.08 16.91
CA LEU A 64 -2.59 15.46 16.74
C LEU A 64 -1.88 15.59 15.39
N GLU A 65 -2.34 16.52 14.55
CA GLU A 65 -1.82 16.72 13.19
C GLU A 65 -0.29 16.87 13.15
N ARG A 66 0.27 17.66 14.07
CA ARG A 66 1.73 17.90 14.19
C ARG A 66 2.58 16.65 14.44
N HIS A 67 1.99 15.55 14.91
CA HIS A 67 2.73 14.31 15.25
C HIS A 67 2.25 13.10 14.45
N GLY A 68 0.94 12.98 14.26
CA GLY A 68 0.31 11.89 13.54
C GLY A 68 0.08 12.16 12.05
N GLY A 69 0.13 13.41 11.61
CA GLY A 69 -0.39 13.83 10.31
C GLY A 69 -1.91 14.01 10.33
N GLY A 70 -2.45 14.60 9.26
CA GLY A 70 -3.87 14.93 9.13
C GLY A 70 -4.81 13.71 9.08
N THR A 71 -6.11 13.95 9.25
CA THR A 71 -7.15 12.93 9.17
C THR A 71 -7.20 12.34 7.76
N SER A 72 -7.13 11.01 7.67
CA SER A 72 -7.28 10.30 6.40
C SER A 72 -8.66 10.55 5.81
N LEU A 73 -8.72 11.04 4.57
CA LEU A 73 -9.97 11.16 3.81
C LEU A 73 -10.36 9.78 3.27
N PHE A 74 -11.62 9.41 3.42
CA PHE A 74 -12.17 8.17 2.87
C PHE A 74 -13.32 8.49 1.93
N TYR A 75 -13.47 7.71 0.86
CA TYR A 75 -14.63 7.75 -0.02
C TYR A 75 -15.27 6.36 -0.09
N GLU A 76 -16.57 6.34 -0.32
CA GLU A 76 -17.30 5.12 -0.59
C GLU A 76 -17.21 4.83 -2.09
N THR A 77 -16.69 3.66 -2.42
CA THR A 77 -16.67 3.17 -3.80
C THR A 77 -18.08 2.85 -4.26
N PHE A 78 -18.28 2.79 -5.58
CA PHE A 78 -19.55 2.37 -6.18
C PHE A 78 -20.03 0.98 -5.72
N LEU A 79 -19.11 0.13 -5.23
CA LEU A 79 -19.40 -1.19 -4.67
C LEU A 79 -19.70 -1.17 -3.15
N GLY A 80 -19.85 0.00 -2.54
CA GLY A 80 -20.09 0.17 -1.09
C GLY A 80 -18.87 -0.08 -0.20
N ASN A 81 -17.67 -0.23 -0.78
CA ASN A 81 -16.43 -0.34 0.01
C ASN A 81 -15.89 1.04 0.36
N VAL A 82 -15.50 1.26 1.62
CA VAL A 82 -14.86 2.51 2.05
C VAL A 82 -13.35 2.46 1.78
N GLU A 83 -12.89 3.23 0.80
CA GLU A 83 -11.49 3.33 0.40
C GLU A 83 -10.85 4.64 0.87
N LEU A 84 -9.52 4.63 1.02
CA LEU A 84 -8.75 5.82 1.35
C LEU A 84 -8.59 6.69 0.10
N HIS A 85 -8.83 7.99 0.23
CA HIS A 85 -8.50 8.95 -0.81
C HIS A 85 -6.98 9.18 -0.86
N ARG A 86 -6.29 8.32 -1.60
CA ARG A 86 -4.81 8.25 -1.64
C ARG A 86 -4.12 9.46 -2.28
N THR A 87 -4.86 10.27 -3.04
CA THR A 87 -4.35 11.45 -3.76
C THR A 87 -4.64 12.80 -3.07
N LEU A 88 -5.49 12.83 -2.04
CA LEU A 88 -5.95 14.08 -1.41
C LEU A 88 -5.38 14.33 -0.01
N GLY A 89 -4.33 13.63 0.41
CA GLY A 89 -3.66 13.92 1.68
C GLY A 89 -2.31 13.23 1.82
N PRO A 90 -1.42 13.73 2.71
CA PRO A 90 -0.07 13.22 2.88
C PRO A 90 -0.09 11.88 3.64
N TRP A 91 -0.58 10.81 3.01
CA TRP A 91 -0.64 9.47 3.56
C TRP A 91 0.74 8.99 4.04
N GLU A 92 1.80 9.26 3.27
CA GLU A 92 3.19 8.94 3.65
C GLU A 92 3.68 9.76 4.86
N GLY A 93 3.17 10.97 5.04
CA GLY A 93 3.42 11.81 6.21
C GLY A 93 2.74 11.29 7.48
N GLN A 94 1.73 10.41 7.36
CA GLN A 94 1.01 9.92 8.53
C GLN A 94 1.86 8.97 9.38
N ARG A 95 1.77 9.16 10.69
CA ARG A 95 2.39 8.31 11.70
C ARG A 95 1.34 7.62 12.54
N TRP A 96 1.58 6.35 12.84
CA TRP A 96 0.64 5.45 13.46
C TRP A 96 1.21 4.89 14.76
N ALA A 97 0.41 4.82 15.80
CA ALA A 97 0.86 4.37 17.11
C ALA A 97 0.91 2.84 17.20
N CYS A 98 2.07 2.29 17.56
CA CYS A 98 2.19 0.91 18.01
C CYS A 98 2.17 0.88 19.54
N THR A 99 1.12 0.31 20.14
CA THR A 99 0.98 0.30 21.61
C THR A 99 1.83 -0.79 22.29
N SER A 100 2.59 -1.60 21.52
CA SER A 100 3.58 -2.53 22.08
C SER A 100 4.98 -1.94 22.18
N CYS A 101 5.52 -1.33 21.12
CA CYS A 101 6.81 -0.65 21.23
C CYS A 101 6.71 0.81 21.71
N LEU A 102 5.48 1.32 21.89
CA LEU A 102 5.16 2.70 22.27
C LEU A 102 5.79 3.76 21.35
N LYS A 103 5.87 3.46 20.05
CA LYS A 103 6.40 4.36 19.02
C LYS A 103 5.31 4.80 18.05
N LEU A 104 5.43 6.04 17.58
CA LEU A 104 4.79 6.50 16.34
C LEU A 104 5.67 6.08 15.16
N LEU A 105 5.10 5.35 14.21
CA LEU A 105 5.82 4.75 13.08
C LEU A 105 5.06 5.05 11.77
N PRO A 106 5.74 5.13 10.63
CA PRO A 106 5.05 5.28 9.34
C PRO A 106 4.16 4.07 9.03
N HIS A 107 3.16 4.25 8.17
CA HIS A 107 2.20 3.19 7.83
C HIS A 107 2.88 1.92 7.28
N SER A 108 4.03 2.07 6.61
CA SER A 108 4.84 0.98 6.04
C SER A 108 5.35 -0.02 7.08
N GLN A 109 5.35 0.36 8.37
CA GLN A 109 5.68 -0.52 9.48
C GLN A 109 4.47 -1.30 10.02
N PHE A 110 3.31 -1.21 9.38
CA PHE A 110 2.09 -1.91 9.74
C PHE A 110 1.54 -2.71 8.57
N ASP A 111 0.54 -3.55 8.87
CA ASP A 111 -0.36 -4.11 7.87
C ASP A 111 -1.41 -3.04 7.54
N ASN A 112 -1.29 -2.43 6.36
CA ASN A 112 -2.19 -1.33 5.98
C ASN A 112 -3.64 -1.78 5.85
N ARG A 113 -3.91 -3.04 5.48
CA ARG A 113 -5.29 -3.54 5.49
C ARG A 113 -5.85 -3.50 6.90
N SER A 114 -5.02 -3.82 7.90
CA SER A 114 -5.41 -3.69 9.31
C SER A 114 -5.62 -2.23 9.71
N LEU A 115 -4.74 -1.30 9.31
CA LEU A 115 -4.89 0.13 9.60
C LEU A 115 -6.20 0.71 9.04
N LEU A 116 -6.56 0.29 7.83
CA LEU A 116 -7.74 0.79 7.12
C LEU A 116 -9.06 0.14 7.58
N ARG A 117 -9.06 -0.81 8.52
CA ARG A 117 -10.32 -1.29 9.13
C ARG A 117 -10.86 -0.22 10.07
N LEU A 118 -12.16 0.06 10.02
CA LEU A 118 -12.83 1.11 10.80
C LEU A 118 -12.32 1.18 12.25
N ARG A 119 -12.33 0.05 12.96
CA ARG A 119 -11.84 -0.06 14.34
C ARG A 119 -10.39 0.37 14.60
N ASN A 120 -9.51 0.33 13.60
CA ASN A 120 -8.09 0.60 13.73
C ASN A 120 -7.66 1.95 13.12
N ARG A 121 -8.59 2.62 12.42
CA ARG A 121 -8.36 3.95 11.82
C ARG A 121 -8.15 4.99 12.91
N LYS A 122 -7.51 6.09 12.55
CA LYS A 122 -7.55 7.29 13.38
C LYS A 122 -8.99 7.84 13.35
N PRO A 123 -9.60 8.08 14.50
CA PRO A 123 -10.90 8.73 14.56
C PRO A 123 -10.78 10.18 14.14
N SER A 124 -11.87 10.74 13.63
CA SER A 124 -11.98 12.18 13.39
C SER A 124 -11.99 12.94 14.72
N PRO A 125 -11.51 14.19 14.80
CA PRO A 125 -11.44 14.95 16.06
C PRO A 125 -12.76 15.04 16.82
N GLU A 126 -13.88 15.10 16.11
CA GLU A 126 -15.23 15.15 16.67
C GLU A 126 -15.74 13.82 17.25
N TRP A 127 -15.02 12.71 17.02
CA TRP A 127 -15.43 11.40 17.54
C TRP A 127 -14.94 11.18 18.97
N PRO A 128 -15.73 10.53 19.85
CA PRO A 128 -15.32 10.23 21.23
C PRO A 128 -13.98 9.49 21.35
N ALA A 129 -13.67 8.61 20.39
CA ALA A 129 -12.41 7.88 20.35
C ALA A 129 -11.16 8.76 20.14
N ALA A 130 -11.33 10.01 19.68
CA ALA A 130 -10.25 11.00 19.56
C ALA A 130 -10.01 11.75 20.88
N SER A 131 -11.07 11.91 21.68
CA SER A 131 -11.10 12.67 22.94
C SER A 131 -11.16 11.73 24.15
N LEU A 132 -10.12 10.91 24.32
CA LEU A 132 -10.05 9.97 25.44
C LEU A 132 -9.79 10.75 26.74
N THR A 133 -10.66 10.63 27.73
CA THR A 133 -10.29 10.83 29.14
C THR A 133 -9.39 9.68 29.56
N THR A 134 -8.43 9.93 30.46
CA THR A 134 -7.55 8.85 30.92
C THR A 134 -8.34 7.73 31.59
N SER A 135 -7.97 6.48 31.35
CA SER A 135 -8.51 5.35 32.12
C SER A 135 -7.83 5.17 33.48
N TRP A 136 -6.88 6.05 33.81
CA TRP A 136 -6.13 6.00 35.04
C TRP A 136 -7.07 6.01 36.25
N VAL A 137 -6.86 5.03 37.11
CA VAL A 137 -7.47 4.96 38.43
C VAL A 137 -6.36 5.05 39.47
N PRO A 138 -6.60 5.73 40.61
CA PRO A 138 -5.64 5.78 41.69
C PRO A 138 -5.16 4.37 42.05
N SER A 139 -3.85 4.21 42.21
CA SER A 139 -3.29 2.95 42.67
C SER A 139 -3.80 2.66 44.08
N LEU A 140 -4.90 1.92 44.17
CA LEU A 140 -5.49 1.46 45.41
C LEU A 140 -4.52 0.45 46.02
N HIS A 141 -4.01 0.73 47.22
CA HIS A 141 -3.19 -0.21 47.96
C HIS A 141 -4.10 -1.05 48.87
N GLY A 142 -3.98 -2.39 48.81
CA GLY A 142 -4.72 -3.31 49.68
C GLY A 142 -5.28 -4.55 48.96
N ARG A 143 -5.67 -5.58 49.72
CA ARG A 143 -6.16 -6.89 49.23
C ARG A 143 -7.38 -6.80 48.28
N ASN A 144 -8.07 -5.65 48.23
CA ASN A 144 -9.28 -5.41 47.44
C ASN A 144 -9.08 -4.50 46.22
N ALA A 145 -7.85 -4.06 45.94
CA ALA A 145 -7.53 -3.12 44.85
C ALA A 145 -8.03 -3.59 43.48
N GLY A 146 -7.88 -4.88 43.17
CA GLY A 146 -8.38 -5.47 41.93
C GLY A 146 -9.91 -5.50 41.81
N ARG A 147 -10.63 -5.56 42.95
CA ARG A 147 -12.10 -5.58 42.98
C ARG A 147 -12.66 -4.17 42.76
N GLN A 148 -12.07 -3.17 43.41
CA GLN A 148 -12.44 -1.77 43.26
C GLN A 148 -12.07 -1.20 41.88
N ALA A 149 -10.90 -1.54 41.34
CA ALA A 149 -10.54 -1.17 39.96
C ALA A 149 -11.56 -1.72 38.94
N ARG A 150 -11.95 -2.99 39.07
CA ARG A 150 -13.01 -3.59 38.22
C ARG A 150 -14.36 -2.89 38.36
N GLN A 151 -14.69 -2.43 39.57
CA GLN A 151 -15.94 -1.73 39.85
C GLN A 151 -15.94 -0.32 39.24
N LEU A 152 -14.82 0.40 39.34
CA LEU A 152 -14.62 1.71 38.70
C LEU A 152 -14.62 1.60 37.17
N THR A 153 -13.95 0.60 36.59
CA THR A 153 -14.02 0.34 35.14
C THR A 153 -15.45 0.00 34.69
N LYS A 154 -16.21 -0.72 35.52
CA LYS A 154 -17.62 -1.03 35.22
C LYS A 154 -18.51 0.22 35.26
N LEU A 155 -18.25 1.15 36.18
CA LEU A 155 -18.94 2.43 36.28
C LEU A 155 -18.60 3.36 35.11
N ALA A 156 -17.32 3.48 34.76
CA ALA A 156 -16.88 4.26 33.59
C ALA A 156 -17.53 3.75 32.29
N LYS A 157 -17.61 2.42 32.10
CA LYS A 157 -18.33 1.82 30.97
C LYS A 157 -19.84 2.08 30.98
N LEU A 158 -20.44 2.25 32.15
CA LEU A 158 -21.86 2.58 32.29
C LEU A 158 -22.14 4.05 31.99
N GLU A 159 -21.26 4.96 32.41
CA GLU A 159 -21.31 6.38 32.07
C GLU A 159 -21.08 6.62 30.58
N GLU A 160 -20.09 5.96 29.99
CA GLU A 160 -19.82 6.03 28.54
C GLU A 160 -21.03 5.55 27.73
N LYS A 161 -21.67 4.44 28.15
CA LYS A 161 -22.93 3.97 27.55
C LYS A 161 -24.06 4.98 27.64
N LYS A 162 -24.17 5.74 28.74
CA LYS A 162 -25.20 6.78 28.89
C LYS A 162 -24.97 7.95 27.93
N ILE A 163 -23.72 8.36 27.75
CA ILE A 163 -23.34 9.43 26.81
C ILE A 163 -23.67 9.02 25.37
N ILE A 164 -23.39 7.77 24.99
CA ILE A 164 -23.68 7.21 23.66
C ILE A 164 -25.18 7.13 23.37
N VAL A 165 -25.99 6.72 24.35
CA VAL A 165 -27.45 6.70 24.19
C VAL A 165 -28.01 8.11 24.03
N ALA A 166 -27.41 9.09 24.71
CA ALA A 166 -27.81 10.49 24.60
C ALA A 166 -27.43 11.15 23.26
N SER A 167 -26.46 10.61 22.52
CA SER A 167 -26.01 11.16 21.22
C SER A 167 -26.80 10.66 20.00
N GLY A 168 -27.83 9.82 20.19
CA GLY A 168 -28.75 9.42 19.12
C GLY A 168 -28.21 8.43 18.09
N GLU A 169 -27.09 7.75 18.35
CA GLU A 169 -26.57 6.72 17.45
C GLU A 169 -27.44 5.45 17.53
N ALA A 170 -27.98 5.00 16.38
CA ALA A 170 -28.84 3.83 16.27
C ALA A 170 -28.07 2.51 16.53
N TRP A 171 -28.53 1.74 17.53
CA TRP A 171 -28.08 0.40 17.97
C TRP A 171 -26.56 0.24 18.28
N PRO A 172 -26.18 -0.57 19.29
CA PRO A 172 -24.81 -0.66 19.74
C PRO A 172 -24.03 -1.53 18.77
N VAL A 173 -23.42 -0.90 17.75
CA VAL A 173 -22.21 -1.45 17.12
C VAL A 173 -21.27 -1.83 18.27
N PRO A 174 -20.84 -3.10 18.40
CA PRO A 174 -19.93 -3.52 19.46
C PRO A 174 -18.76 -2.53 19.54
N ASP A 175 -18.32 -2.16 20.76
CA ASP A 175 -17.24 -1.18 20.94
C ASP A 175 -15.97 -1.51 20.11
N GLU A 176 -15.78 -2.78 19.74
CA GLU A 176 -14.66 -3.26 18.93
C GLU A 176 -14.81 -3.03 17.41
N GLU A 177 -15.99 -2.62 16.94
CA GLU A 177 -16.29 -2.32 15.53
C GLU A 177 -16.39 -0.80 15.28
N ARG A 178 -16.51 0.01 16.33
CA ARG A 178 -16.51 1.48 16.28
C ARG A 178 -15.14 2.03 15.86
N CYS A 179 -15.14 3.16 15.14
CA CYS A 179 -13.92 3.78 14.62
C CYS A 179 -12.90 4.04 15.73
N GLY A 180 -11.66 3.62 15.53
CA GLY A 180 -10.53 3.94 16.42
C GLY A 180 -10.44 3.20 17.75
N TYR A 181 -11.45 2.44 18.18
CA TYR A 181 -11.43 1.72 19.46
C TYR A 181 -10.48 0.50 19.47
N GLY A 182 -10.26 -0.13 18.31
CA GLY A 182 -9.31 -1.23 18.11
C GLY A 182 -7.84 -0.80 18.17
N ARG A 183 -7.53 0.50 18.10
CA ARG A 183 -6.15 1.02 18.06
C ARG A 183 -5.30 0.61 19.27
N ARG A 184 -5.91 0.42 20.45
CA ARG A 184 -5.23 -0.08 21.65
C ARG A 184 -4.58 -1.45 21.47
N LYS A 185 -5.11 -2.27 20.55
CA LYS A 185 -4.58 -3.60 20.20
C LYS A 185 -3.63 -3.56 19.00
N ARG A 186 -3.40 -2.40 18.37
CA ARG A 186 -2.58 -2.28 17.16
C ARG A 186 -1.10 -2.52 17.46
N ARG A 187 -0.44 -3.24 16.55
CA ARG A 187 0.97 -3.64 16.63
C ARG A 187 1.63 -3.40 15.28
N CYS A 188 2.86 -2.88 15.28
CA CYS A 188 3.68 -2.82 14.06
C CYS A 188 4.16 -4.23 13.68
N ASN A 189 4.61 -4.38 12.43
CA ASN A 189 5.08 -5.64 11.86
C ASN A 189 6.21 -6.25 12.70
N GLU A 190 7.15 -5.42 13.20
CA GLU A 190 8.24 -5.89 14.05
C GLU A 190 7.75 -6.44 15.41
N CYS A 191 6.78 -5.77 16.06
CA CYS A 191 6.19 -6.30 17.29
C CYS A 191 5.43 -7.61 17.03
N ARG A 192 4.68 -7.69 15.93
CA ARG A 192 3.96 -8.92 15.54
C ARG A 192 4.93 -10.07 15.26
N PHE A 193 6.07 -9.79 14.63
CA PHE A 193 7.13 -10.77 14.39
C PHE A 193 7.70 -11.31 15.70
N LYS A 194 8.10 -10.41 16.63
CA LYS A 194 8.63 -10.79 17.94
C LYS A 194 7.63 -11.61 18.78
N GLU A 195 6.35 -11.29 18.67
CA GLU A 195 5.25 -12.02 19.31
C GLU A 195 4.89 -13.33 18.59
N LYS A 196 5.59 -13.69 17.49
CA LYS A 196 5.30 -14.85 16.63
C LYS A 196 3.86 -14.86 16.09
N ALA A 197 3.28 -13.68 15.92
CA ALA A 197 1.92 -13.47 15.43
C ALA A 197 1.82 -13.35 13.89
N LEU A 198 2.95 -13.49 13.19
CA LEU A 198 3.02 -13.56 11.73
C LEU A 198 3.21 -15.02 11.32
N ALA A 199 2.10 -15.74 11.16
CA ALA A 199 2.09 -17.11 10.69
C ALA A 199 1.72 -17.16 9.20
N PRO A 200 2.24 -18.14 8.44
CA PRO A 200 1.77 -18.41 7.09
C PRO A 200 0.26 -18.67 7.11
N TYR A 201 -0.43 -18.13 6.12
CA TYR A 201 -1.82 -18.43 5.84
C TYR A 201 -1.88 -19.68 4.95
N LEU A 202 -2.61 -20.69 5.41
CA LEU A 202 -2.95 -21.88 4.64
C LEU A 202 -4.13 -21.54 3.70
N PRO A 203 -3.94 -21.42 2.38
CA PRO A 203 -5.06 -21.35 1.47
C PRO A 203 -5.81 -22.69 1.46
N ARG A 204 -7.09 -22.64 1.10
CA ARG A 204 -7.99 -23.82 1.04
C ARG A 204 -7.45 -24.97 0.18
N SER A 205 -6.55 -24.70 -0.77
CA SER A 205 -5.96 -25.71 -1.67
C SER A 205 -4.78 -26.49 -1.09
N GLY A 206 -4.22 -26.10 0.07
CA GLY A 206 -3.25 -26.90 0.84
C GLY A 206 -1.84 -27.10 0.27
N ILE A 207 -1.55 -26.65 -0.96
CA ILE A 207 -0.27 -26.92 -1.65
C ILE A 207 0.76 -25.79 -1.47
N ASP A 208 0.31 -24.54 -1.60
CA ASP A 208 1.16 -23.35 -1.50
C ASP A 208 0.72 -22.51 -0.29
N LEU A 209 1.65 -21.90 0.44
CA LEU A 209 1.39 -21.07 1.62
C LEU A 209 1.50 -19.58 1.26
N GLU A 210 0.55 -18.77 1.73
CA GLU A 210 0.59 -17.32 1.62
C GLU A 210 1.25 -16.69 2.86
N GLY A 211 1.99 -15.59 2.70
CA GLY A 211 2.41 -14.76 3.83
C GLY A 211 3.80 -15.08 4.43
N GLY A 212 4.61 -15.87 3.75
CA GLY A 212 5.99 -16.18 4.16
C GLY A 212 6.09 -17.13 5.35
N THR A 213 7.31 -17.48 5.74
CA THR A 213 7.55 -18.34 6.90
C THR A 213 7.51 -17.53 8.20
N ARG A 214 7.49 -18.22 9.35
CA ARG A 214 7.61 -17.54 10.66
C ARG A 214 8.96 -16.82 10.83
N GLU A 215 9.99 -17.28 10.15
CA GLU A 215 11.33 -16.69 10.17
C GLU A 215 11.44 -15.53 9.18
N VAL A 216 10.80 -15.68 8.01
CA VAL A 216 10.81 -14.69 6.93
C VAL A 216 9.37 -14.35 6.55
N PRO A 217 8.69 -13.55 7.39
CA PRO A 217 7.31 -13.18 7.14
C PRO A 217 7.18 -12.25 5.94
N ILE A 218 6.11 -12.46 5.16
CA ILE A 218 5.68 -11.59 4.06
C ILE A 218 4.32 -11.01 4.43
N VAL A 219 4.26 -9.71 4.66
CA VAL A 219 3.02 -9.03 5.07
C VAL A 219 2.50 -8.13 3.96
N ARG A 220 1.18 -8.08 3.81
CA ARG A 220 0.55 -7.12 2.89
C ARG A 220 0.81 -5.70 3.40
N SER A 221 1.33 -4.86 2.51
CA SER A 221 1.63 -3.45 2.75
C SER A 221 0.49 -2.58 2.23
N ARG A 222 0.80 -1.42 1.65
CA ARG A 222 -0.14 -0.57 0.91
C ARG A 222 -0.62 -1.24 -0.37
N GLN A 223 -1.81 -0.80 -0.77
CA GLN A 223 -2.24 -0.93 -2.14
C GLN A 223 -1.95 0.40 -2.83
N LEU A 224 -1.47 0.38 -4.08
CA LEU A 224 -1.22 1.58 -4.87
C LEU A 224 -1.86 1.43 -6.25
N SER A 225 -2.51 2.48 -6.74
CA SER A 225 -2.78 2.60 -8.17
C SER A 225 -1.45 2.92 -8.83
N LEU A 226 -0.92 2.00 -9.63
CA LEU A 226 0.39 2.16 -10.28
C LEU A 226 0.22 2.22 -11.78
N ASP A 227 1.11 3.00 -12.39
CA ASP A 227 1.05 3.28 -13.83
C ASP A 227 1.48 2.12 -14.72
N SER A 228 2.08 1.10 -14.14
CA SER A 228 2.36 -0.14 -14.84
C SER A 228 2.92 -1.17 -13.87
N CYS A 229 3.04 -2.41 -14.33
CA CYS A 229 3.85 -3.40 -13.65
C CYS A 229 5.31 -2.92 -13.47
N PHE A 230 5.82 -2.08 -14.38
CA PHE A 230 7.16 -1.49 -14.28
C PHE A 230 7.33 -0.63 -13.01
N HIS A 231 6.35 0.24 -12.70
CA HIS A 231 6.38 1.07 -11.49
C HIS A 231 6.26 0.26 -10.18
N ARG A 232 5.77 -0.98 -10.24
CA ARG A 232 5.74 -1.88 -9.08
C ARG A 232 7.12 -2.39 -8.69
N TYR A 233 7.94 -2.74 -9.68
CA TYR A 233 9.25 -3.34 -9.45
C TYR A 233 10.37 -2.32 -9.45
N PHE A 234 10.19 -1.22 -10.19
CA PHE A 234 11.13 -0.13 -10.30
C PHE A 234 10.45 1.21 -9.97
N PRO A 235 9.89 1.38 -8.75
CA PRO A 235 9.26 2.63 -8.34
C PRO A 235 10.21 3.82 -8.57
N ARG A 236 9.71 4.86 -9.25
CA ARG A 236 10.43 6.12 -9.51
C ARG A 236 11.73 5.98 -10.30
N LEU A 237 11.94 4.85 -10.98
CA LEU A 237 13.13 4.71 -11.84
C LEU A 237 13.14 5.75 -12.98
N GLY A 238 11.97 6.17 -13.47
CA GLY A 238 11.86 7.26 -14.45
C GLY A 238 12.49 8.59 -14.00
N ASP A 239 12.51 8.88 -12.68
CA ASP A 239 13.18 10.07 -12.13
C ASP A 239 14.71 9.96 -12.29
N VAL A 240 15.25 8.77 -11.98
CA VAL A 240 16.69 8.48 -12.09
C VAL A 240 17.13 8.46 -13.56
N LEU A 241 16.31 7.85 -14.43
CA LEU A 241 16.58 7.78 -15.86
C LEU A 241 16.31 9.11 -16.58
N GLN A 242 15.70 10.10 -15.93
CA GLN A 242 15.18 11.32 -16.58
C GLN A 242 14.32 10.96 -17.81
N CYS A 243 13.47 9.95 -17.66
CA CYS A 243 12.60 9.42 -18.70
C CYS A 243 11.19 9.30 -18.10
N LYS A 244 10.44 10.41 -18.15
CA LYS A 244 9.10 10.45 -17.58
C LYS A 244 8.13 9.62 -18.43
N PRO A 245 7.23 8.85 -17.79
CA PRO A 245 6.19 8.14 -18.53
C PRO A 245 5.27 9.15 -19.25
N PRO A 246 4.60 8.72 -20.33
CA PRO A 246 3.56 9.52 -20.99
C PRO A 246 2.46 9.94 -20.00
N PRO A 247 1.80 11.10 -20.18
CA PRO A 247 0.90 11.71 -19.20
C PRO A 247 -0.49 11.05 -19.12
N PHE A 248 -0.67 9.85 -19.65
CA PHE A 248 -1.95 9.17 -19.73
C PHE A 248 -2.10 8.17 -18.58
N PRO A 249 -3.29 8.06 -17.97
CA PRO A 249 -3.51 7.10 -16.91
C PRO A 249 -3.31 5.66 -17.44
N PRO A 250 -2.69 4.81 -16.64
CA PRO A 250 -2.39 3.42 -17.00
C PRO A 250 -3.64 2.56 -17.17
N ARG A 251 -3.81 1.98 -18.35
CA ARG A 251 -4.86 0.96 -18.55
C ARG A 251 -4.29 -0.41 -18.19
N VAL A 252 -4.90 -1.08 -17.21
CA VAL A 252 -4.44 -2.39 -16.73
C VAL A 252 -4.91 -3.48 -17.70
N TYR A 253 -4.05 -4.43 -18.04
CA TYR A 253 -4.47 -5.61 -18.79
C TYR A 253 -5.24 -6.58 -17.88
N ARG A 254 -6.55 -6.69 -18.10
CA ARG A 254 -7.32 -7.89 -17.79
C ARG A 254 -7.69 -8.57 -19.11
N PRO A 255 -7.41 -9.87 -19.28
CA PRO A 255 -8.07 -10.64 -20.33
C PRO A 255 -9.59 -10.40 -20.21
N CYS A 256 -10.21 -9.89 -21.28
CA CYS A 256 -11.65 -9.62 -21.39
C CYS A 256 -12.23 -8.45 -20.56
N ARG A 257 -11.43 -7.53 -20.00
CA ARG A 257 -11.92 -6.25 -19.41
C ARG A 257 -10.95 -5.11 -19.70
N TRP A 258 -11.04 -4.56 -20.92
CA TRP A 258 -10.10 -3.57 -21.46
C TRP A 258 -10.43 -2.12 -21.08
N ASP A 259 -11.61 -1.90 -20.49
CA ASP A 259 -12.21 -0.63 -20.10
C ASP A 259 -12.09 -0.34 -18.59
N GLU A 260 -11.74 -1.33 -17.77
CA GLU A 260 -11.61 -1.16 -16.33
C GLU A 260 -10.35 -0.36 -15.95
N ALA A 261 -10.56 0.88 -15.54
CA ALA A 261 -9.57 1.67 -14.86
C ALA A 261 -9.28 1.09 -13.45
N HIS A 262 -7.99 0.94 -13.16
CA HIS A 262 -7.41 0.84 -11.81
C HIS A 262 -7.94 -0.25 -10.87
N GLU A 263 -7.29 -1.41 -10.87
CA GLU A 263 -7.17 -2.17 -9.62
C GLU A 263 -5.89 -1.79 -8.90
N PRO A 264 -5.96 -1.49 -7.59
CA PRO A 264 -4.78 -1.09 -6.86
C PRO A 264 -3.90 -2.32 -6.61
N TRP A 265 -2.63 -2.20 -7.00
CA TRP A 265 -1.60 -3.20 -6.81
C TRP A 265 -1.33 -3.40 -5.33
N THR A 266 -1.41 -4.64 -4.85
CA THR A 266 -1.03 -4.96 -3.48
C THR A 266 0.49 -5.09 -3.39
N LEU A 267 1.12 -4.21 -2.60
CA LEU A 267 2.53 -4.30 -2.26
C LEU A 267 2.72 -5.15 -1.00
N TYR A 268 3.93 -5.67 -0.82
CA TYR A 268 4.27 -6.57 0.28
C TYR A 268 5.55 -6.08 0.96
N MET A 269 5.59 -6.17 2.29
CA MET A 269 6.81 -5.99 3.08
C MET A 269 7.36 -7.36 3.47
N ILE A 270 8.67 -7.49 3.46
CA ILE A 270 9.42 -8.69 3.85
C ILE A 270 10.47 -8.25 4.86
N ARG A 271 10.57 -8.98 5.97
CA ARG A 271 11.67 -8.78 6.92
C ARG A 271 12.91 -9.44 6.34
N CYS A 272 13.91 -8.65 5.97
CA CYS A 272 15.14 -9.16 5.37
C CYS A 272 15.87 -10.11 6.34
N PRO A 273 16.16 -11.37 5.97
CA PRO A 273 16.94 -12.27 6.81
C PRO A 273 18.37 -11.79 7.08
N GLY A 274 18.94 -10.97 6.19
CA GLY A 274 20.33 -10.51 6.31
C GLY A 274 20.50 -9.28 7.22
N CYS A 275 19.64 -8.26 7.08
CA CYS A 275 19.75 -7.03 7.87
C CYS A 275 18.63 -6.82 8.89
N GLU A 276 17.68 -7.76 8.96
CA GLU A 276 16.55 -7.74 9.88
C GLU A 276 15.57 -6.57 9.71
N GLN A 277 15.73 -5.76 8.67
CA GLN A 277 14.85 -4.64 8.38
C GLN A 277 13.67 -5.04 7.49
N TRP A 278 12.52 -4.41 7.72
CA TRP A 278 11.37 -4.51 6.84
C TRP A 278 11.60 -3.71 5.57
N LYS A 279 11.57 -4.40 4.43
CA LYS A 279 11.75 -3.82 3.09
C LYS A 279 10.60 -4.23 2.18
N GLU A 280 10.28 -3.42 1.19
CA GLU A 280 9.28 -3.81 0.19
C GLU A 280 9.80 -4.95 -0.68
N ALA A 281 8.89 -5.76 -1.23
CA ALA A 281 9.23 -6.93 -2.02
C ALA A 281 10.13 -6.61 -3.23
N TYR A 282 10.06 -5.40 -3.79
CA TYR A 282 10.94 -5.01 -4.89
C TYR A 282 12.42 -5.02 -4.49
N ALA A 283 12.75 -4.76 -3.22
CA ALA A 283 14.13 -4.76 -2.73
C ALA A 283 14.80 -6.14 -2.77
N PHE A 284 14.01 -7.20 -2.97
CA PHE A 284 14.48 -8.57 -3.03
C PHE A 284 14.57 -9.10 -4.46
N ARG A 285 14.21 -8.29 -5.47
CA ARG A 285 14.23 -8.66 -6.88
C ARG A 285 13.34 -9.88 -7.17
N ILE A 286 12.21 -9.97 -6.46
CA ILE A 286 11.26 -11.08 -6.55
C ILE A 286 9.86 -10.61 -6.90
N GLY A 287 9.11 -11.51 -7.52
CA GLY A 287 7.65 -11.43 -7.60
C GLY A 287 7.09 -11.69 -9.00
N PRO A 288 5.86 -12.21 -9.09
CA PRO A 288 5.21 -12.50 -10.36
C PRO A 288 4.62 -11.23 -10.96
N LEU A 289 4.68 -11.08 -12.29
CA LEU A 289 4.20 -9.95 -13.11
C LEU A 289 2.67 -9.65 -13.01
N SER A 290 1.94 -10.26 -12.06
CA SER A 290 0.47 -10.19 -11.94
C SER A 290 -0.01 -9.32 -10.76
N VAL A 291 -1.11 -8.58 -10.99
CA VAL A 291 -1.69 -7.56 -10.09
C VAL A 291 -2.12 -8.07 -8.72
N LYS A 292 -2.59 -9.32 -8.63
CA LYS A 292 -3.27 -9.87 -7.44
C LYS A 292 -2.54 -11.00 -6.72
N ARG A 293 -1.46 -11.53 -7.28
CA ARG A 293 -0.83 -12.73 -6.71
C ARG A 293 0.02 -12.36 -5.50
N THR A 294 -0.39 -12.90 -4.35
CA THR A 294 0.46 -13.01 -3.16
C THR A 294 1.70 -13.84 -3.50
N LEU A 295 2.85 -13.46 -2.92
CA LEU A 295 4.04 -14.29 -2.95
C LEU A 295 3.73 -15.59 -2.18
N VAL A 296 3.83 -16.72 -2.88
CA VAL A 296 3.53 -18.04 -2.31
C VAL A 296 4.78 -18.90 -2.23
N HIS A 297 4.87 -19.71 -1.18
CA HIS A 297 5.97 -20.64 -0.96
C HIS A 297 5.44 -22.05 -0.67
N ASN A 298 6.25 -23.08 -0.92
CA ASN A 298 5.91 -24.45 -0.51
C ASN A 298 6.08 -24.64 1.02
N GLN A 299 5.79 -25.85 1.50
CA GLN A 299 5.90 -26.19 2.93
C GLN A 299 7.34 -26.06 3.45
N ASP A 300 8.35 -26.21 2.60
CA ASP A 300 9.78 -26.08 2.93
C ASP A 300 10.24 -24.61 3.03
N GLY A 301 9.34 -23.65 2.78
CA GLY A 301 9.68 -22.23 2.79
C GLY A 301 10.39 -21.76 1.54
N GLU A 302 10.26 -22.47 0.43
CA GLU A 302 10.81 -22.09 -0.86
C GLU A 302 9.80 -21.30 -1.69
N LEU A 303 10.18 -20.08 -2.02
CA LEU A 303 9.42 -19.21 -2.90
C LEU A 303 9.58 -19.70 -4.34
N LYS A 304 8.47 -20.11 -4.94
CA LYS A 304 8.39 -20.40 -6.37
C LYS A 304 8.00 -19.13 -7.10
N TYR A 305 8.84 -18.71 -8.03
CA TYR A 305 8.53 -17.58 -8.88
C TYR A 305 8.88 -17.89 -10.33
N PHE A 306 8.09 -17.32 -11.22
CA PHE A 306 8.31 -17.48 -12.65
C PHE A 306 9.38 -16.48 -13.08
N TRP A 307 10.48 -17.02 -13.58
CA TRP A 307 11.46 -16.27 -14.35
C TRP A 307 10.99 -16.30 -15.79
N PRO A 308 10.82 -15.16 -16.46
CA PRO A 308 10.52 -15.16 -17.86
C PRO A 308 11.80 -15.62 -18.56
N TRP A 309 11.68 -16.82 -19.11
CA TRP A 309 12.56 -17.41 -20.11
C TRP A 309 13.82 -18.14 -19.63
N ASN A 310 14.20 -19.18 -20.37
CA ASN A 310 15.54 -19.78 -20.41
C ASN A 310 16.52 -18.81 -21.09
N GLU A 311 17.79 -19.17 -21.17
CA GLU A 311 18.85 -18.37 -21.82
C GLU A 311 18.48 -17.97 -23.26
N ASP A 312 17.65 -18.77 -23.92
CA ASP A 312 17.18 -18.56 -25.31
C ASP A 312 15.89 -17.74 -25.43
N HIS A 313 15.35 -17.23 -24.34
CA HIS A 313 14.12 -16.44 -24.35
C HIS A 313 12.84 -17.16 -24.86
N THR A 314 12.76 -18.50 -24.76
CA THR A 314 11.68 -19.33 -25.36
C THR A 314 10.68 -20.00 -24.40
N GLU A 315 11.03 -20.28 -23.13
CA GLU A 315 10.08 -20.85 -22.15
C GLU A 315 10.20 -20.31 -20.72
N TRP A 316 9.06 -20.07 -20.04
CA TRP A 316 9.04 -19.67 -18.62
C TRP A 316 9.82 -20.64 -17.72
N VAL A 317 10.91 -20.18 -17.10
CA VAL A 317 11.68 -20.99 -16.16
C VAL A 317 11.12 -20.79 -14.76
N ARG A 318 10.72 -21.88 -14.12
CA ARG A 318 10.37 -21.85 -12.70
C ARG A 318 11.66 -21.81 -11.89
N ARG A 319 11.91 -20.69 -11.19
CA ARG A 319 12.97 -20.61 -10.19
C ARG A 319 12.39 -20.79 -8.79
N THR A 320 13.22 -21.38 -7.94
CA THR A 320 12.92 -21.64 -6.55
C THR A 320 14.03 -21.02 -5.71
N ILE A 321 13.65 -20.24 -4.69
CA ILE A 321 14.60 -19.67 -3.73
C ILE A 321 14.08 -19.90 -2.31
N PRO A 322 14.88 -20.47 -1.40
CA PRO A 322 14.51 -20.54 0.01
C PRO A 322 14.33 -19.13 0.57
N LEU A 323 13.21 -18.87 1.27
CA LEU A 323 12.91 -17.55 1.81
C LEU A 323 14.01 -17.04 2.76
N LYS A 324 14.66 -17.94 3.51
CA LYS A 324 15.80 -17.64 4.38
C LYS A 324 17.04 -17.08 3.64
N ASP A 325 17.16 -17.36 2.35
CA ASP A 325 18.27 -16.94 1.52
C ASP A 325 18.00 -15.61 0.80
N LEU A 326 16.78 -15.05 0.94
CA LEU A 326 16.46 -13.73 0.41
C LEU A 326 17.37 -12.65 1.01
N ARG A 327 17.84 -11.74 0.16
CA ARG A 327 18.64 -10.57 0.57
C ARG A 327 18.09 -9.32 -0.09
N CYS A 328 17.92 -8.24 0.69
CA CYS A 328 17.57 -6.94 0.12
C CYS A 328 18.74 -6.35 -0.70
N ASN A 329 18.51 -5.28 -1.47
CA ASN A 329 19.54 -4.65 -2.31
C ASN A 329 20.80 -4.28 -1.51
N ILE A 330 20.64 -3.62 -0.35
CA ILE A 330 21.76 -3.27 0.55
C ILE A 330 22.54 -4.52 1.00
N CYS A 331 21.85 -5.61 1.33
CA CYS A 331 22.52 -6.84 1.74
C CYS A 331 23.31 -7.49 0.62
N VAL A 332 22.79 -7.46 -0.62
CA VAL A 332 23.51 -7.98 -1.78
C VAL A 332 24.75 -7.13 -2.07
N GLU A 333 24.62 -5.80 -2.09
CA GLU A 333 25.77 -4.90 -2.29
C GLU A 333 26.87 -5.17 -1.26
N ARG A 334 26.51 -5.31 0.03
CA ARG A 334 27.49 -5.59 1.10
C ARG A 334 28.15 -6.95 1.00
N GLN A 335 27.45 -7.96 0.46
CA GLN A 335 27.93 -9.35 0.43
C GLN A 335 28.68 -9.68 -0.86
N GLN A 336 28.24 -9.13 -1.99
CA GLN A 336 28.69 -9.52 -3.33
C GLN A 336 29.25 -8.33 -4.12
N GLY A 337 29.19 -7.12 -3.57
CA GLY A 337 29.61 -5.90 -4.23
C GLY A 337 28.52 -5.25 -5.09
N ARG A 338 28.80 -4.01 -5.49
CA ARG A 338 27.89 -3.19 -6.31
C ARG A 338 27.72 -3.74 -7.72
N GLU A 339 28.76 -4.34 -8.29
CA GLU A 339 28.73 -4.92 -9.63
C GLU A 339 27.76 -6.10 -9.71
N ALA A 340 27.86 -7.06 -8.79
CA ALA A 340 26.92 -8.19 -8.70
C ALA A 340 25.46 -7.74 -8.48
N LEU A 341 25.24 -6.70 -7.67
CA LEU A 341 23.91 -6.10 -7.52
C LEU A 341 23.41 -5.51 -8.86
N THR A 342 24.28 -4.81 -9.58
CA THR A 342 23.98 -4.20 -10.88
C THR A 342 23.56 -5.25 -11.90
N GLU A 343 24.33 -6.34 -12.02
CA GLU A 343 24.01 -7.45 -12.92
C GLU A 343 22.67 -8.09 -12.58
N ALA A 344 22.43 -8.39 -11.31
CA ALA A 344 21.18 -8.97 -10.84
C ALA A 344 19.97 -8.06 -11.13
N LEU A 345 20.14 -6.75 -10.94
CA LEU A 345 19.10 -5.76 -11.25
C LEU A 345 18.87 -5.59 -12.75
N LEU A 346 19.92 -5.58 -13.57
CA LEU A 346 19.81 -5.48 -15.02
C LEU A 346 19.03 -6.66 -15.60
N LEU A 347 19.35 -7.87 -15.13
CA LEU A 347 18.64 -9.07 -15.53
C LEU A 347 17.15 -9.01 -15.13
N TRP A 348 16.87 -8.59 -13.90
CA TRP A 348 15.50 -8.41 -13.44
C TRP A 348 14.75 -7.28 -14.17
N PHE A 349 15.45 -6.20 -14.52
CA PHE A 349 14.91 -5.09 -15.30
C PHE A 349 14.48 -5.55 -16.69
N ARG A 350 15.36 -6.25 -17.41
CA ARG A 350 15.08 -6.79 -18.75
C ARG A 350 13.84 -7.69 -18.74
N MET A 351 13.66 -8.49 -17.68
CA MET A 351 12.47 -9.33 -17.52
C MET A 351 11.18 -8.52 -17.40
N VAL A 352 11.17 -7.53 -16.49
CA VAL A 352 9.99 -6.68 -16.26
C VAL A 352 9.68 -5.84 -17.49
N HIS A 353 10.71 -5.27 -18.12
CA HIS A 353 10.62 -4.54 -19.37
C HIS A 353 10.00 -5.40 -20.48
N LEU A 354 10.52 -6.61 -20.71
CA LEU A 354 10.04 -7.51 -21.76
C LEU A 354 8.58 -7.90 -21.54
N SER A 355 8.19 -8.26 -20.30
CA SER A 355 6.80 -8.57 -20.00
C SER A 355 5.88 -7.40 -20.29
N HIS A 356 6.26 -6.19 -19.85
CA HIS A 356 5.44 -5.00 -20.05
C HIS A 356 5.36 -4.61 -21.53
N ARG A 357 6.47 -4.77 -22.26
CA ARG A 357 6.54 -4.57 -23.71
C ARG A 357 5.59 -5.53 -24.43
N LYS A 358 5.62 -6.83 -24.12
CA LYS A 358 4.69 -7.81 -24.72
C LYS A 358 3.22 -7.46 -24.45
N ASP A 359 2.89 -6.99 -23.26
CA ASP A 359 1.53 -6.54 -22.94
C ASP A 359 1.10 -5.34 -23.81
N ILE A 360 2.00 -4.40 -24.06
CA ILE A 360 1.72 -3.22 -24.91
C ILE A 360 1.67 -3.60 -26.40
N GLU A 361 2.60 -4.43 -26.88
CA GLU A 361 2.65 -4.88 -28.27
C GLU A 361 1.40 -5.71 -28.63
N SER A 362 0.94 -6.56 -27.71
CA SER A 362 -0.33 -7.28 -27.83
C SER A 362 -1.53 -6.32 -28.00
N ARG A 363 -1.52 -5.16 -27.32
CA ARG A 363 -2.56 -4.13 -27.49
C ARG A 363 -2.44 -3.44 -28.85
N LEU A 364 -1.24 -3.09 -29.28
CA LEU A 364 -1.01 -2.47 -30.59
C LEU A 364 -1.50 -3.38 -31.73
N GLN A 365 -1.32 -4.70 -31.58
CA GLN A 365 -1.75 -5.74 -32.52
C GLN A 365 -3.16 -6.27 -32.26
N SER A 366 -3.87 -5.77 -31.24
CA SER A 366 -5.13 -6.37 -30.79
C SER A 366 -6.22 -6.42 -31.86
N ILE A 367 -6.19 -5.51 -32.83
CA ILE A 367 -7.10 -5.50 -33.98
C ILE A 367 -7.04 -6.81 -34.79
N TYR A 368 -5.87 -7.42 -34.96
CA TYR A 368 -5.71 -8.67 -35.71
C TYR A 368 -6.42 -9.85 -35.04
N TRP A 369 -6.56 -9.82 -33.70
CA TRP A 369 -7.35 -10.82 -32.98
C TRP A 369 -8.83 -10.74 -33.30
N ARG A 370 -9.31 -9.61 -33.85
CA ARG A 370 -10.73 -9.35 -34.02
C ARG A 370 -11.19 -9.37 -35.48
N LEU A 371 -10.31 -9.03 -36.41
CA LEU A 371 -10.56 -9.13 -37.85
C LEU A 371 -10.83 -10.57 -38.34
N ASP A 372 -10.50 -11.59 -37.54
CA ASP A 372 -10.80 -13.00 -37.84
C ASP A 372 -12.21 -13.44 -37.39
N PHE A 373 -12.88 -12.69 -36.51
CA PHE A 373 -14.07 -13.16 -35.78
C PHE A 373 -15.37 -12.46 -36.16
N PHE A 374 -15.33 -11.42 -36.99
CA PHE A 374 -16.52 -10.65 -37.36
C PHE A 374 -16.90 -10.92 -38.82
N GLU A 375 -17.82 -11.86 -39.03
CA GLU A 375 -18.48 -12.12 -40.32
C GLU A 375 -19.23 -10.87 -40.82
N GLU A 376 -19.61 -9.99 -39.90
CA GLU A 376 -20.33 -8.76 -40.14
C GLU A 376 -19.49 -7.70 -40.89
N PHE A 377 -18.17 -7.92 -41.03
CA PHE A 377 -17.30 -7.14 -41.91
C PHE A 377 -17.41 -7.53 -43.39
N ASN A 378 -18.21 -8.54 -43.77
CA ASN A 378 -18.27 -9.06 -45.14
C ASN A 378 -18.52 -7.98 -46.21
N GLY A 379 -19.26 -6.90 -45.91
CA GLY A 379 -19.49 -5.78 -46.82
C GLY A 379 -18.31 -4.82 -47.02
N TYR A 380 -17.27 -4.92 -46.19
CA TYR A 380 -16.07 -4.07 -46.20
C TYR A 380 -14.77 -4.89 -46.27
N LYS A 381 -14.88 -6.18 -46.61
CA LYS A 381 -13.78 -7.14 -46.54
C LYS A 381 -12.59 -6.72 -47.40
N GLU A 382 -12.82 -6.30 -48.64
CA GLU A 382 -11.76 -5.86 -49.56
C GLU A 382 -11.01 -4.63 -49.02
N GLU A 383 -11.72 -3.67 -48.43
CA GLU A 383 -11.10 -2.47 -47.84
C GLU A 383 -10.30 -2.79 -46.57
N ILE A 384 -10.78 -3.74 -45.77
CA ILE A 384 -10.06 -4.24 -44.60
C ILE A 384 -8.79 -4.99 -45.04
N GLU A 385 -8.86 -5.78 -46.11
CA GLU A 385 -7.71 -6.47 -46.70
C GLU A 385 -6.70 -5.48 -47.30
N ASP A 386 -7.14 -4.38 -47.93
CA ASP A 386 -6.24 -3.29 -48.38
C ASP A 386 -5.51 -2.60 -47.20
N ILE A 387 -6.19 -2.43 -46.07
CA ILE A 387 -5.59 -1.79 -44.90
C ILE A 387 -4.58 -2.72 -44.22
N PHE A 388 -4.95 -3.98 -43.98
CA PHE A 388 -4.18 -4.89 -43.11
C PHE A 388 -3.33 -5.93 -43.87
N GLY A 389 -3.56 -6.14 -45.17
CA GLY A 389 -2.82 -7.09 -45.99
C GLY A 389 -3.01 -8.56 -45.61
N GLU A 390 -2.07 -9.43 -46.04
CA GLU A 390 -2.03 -10.83 -45.63
C GLU A 390 -1.71 -10.95 -44.14
N LYS A 391 -2.73 -11.29 -43.35
CA LYS A 391 -2.68 -11.49 -41.91
C LYS A 391 -1.56 -12.47 -41.53
N LYS A 392 -0.57 -12.01 -40.77
CA LYS A 392 0.16 -12.91 -39.87
C LYS A 392 0.26 -12.31 -38.49
N ARG A 393 -0.24 -13.10 -37.53
CA ARG A 393 0.13 -12.97 -36.13
C ARG A 393 1.63 -13.17 -36.08
N ASP A 394 2.36 -12.11 -35.78
CA ASP A 394 3.74 -12.24 -35.40
C ASP A 394 3.84 -12.00 -33.89
N PHE A 395 4.30 -13.05 -33.19
CA PHE A 395 4.60 -13.00 -31.76
C PHE A 395 6.02 -12.48 -31.50
N SER A 396 6.75 -12.10 -32.55
CA SER A 396 8.01 -11.37 -32.45
C SER A 396 7.81 -10.00 -31.82
N LEU A 397 8.90 -9.46 -31.28
CA LEU A 397 8.91 -8.12 -30.72
C LEU A 397 8.80 -7.09 -31.84
N LEU A 398 7.93 -6.10 -31.68
CA LEU A 398 7.73 -5.08 -32.70
C LEU A 398 8.95 -4.16 -32.79
N ASP A 399 9.35 -3.84 -34.01
CA ASP A 399 10.32 -2.78 -34.30
C ASP A 399 9.62 -1.46 -34.63
N HIS A 400 10.41 -0.40 -34.83
CA HIS A 400 9.89 0.93 -35.15
C HIS A 400 9.11 0.97 -36.46
N ASP A 401 9.55 0.21 -37.46
CA ASP A 401 8.91 0.17 -38.78
C ASP A 401 7.54 -0.50 -38.70
N THR A 402 7.45 -1.62 -37.97
CA THR A 402 6.20 -2.33 -37.72
C THR A 402 5.20 -1.45 -36.98
N VAL A 403 5.64 -0.73 -35.93
CA VAL A 403 4.75 0.20 -35.21
C VAL A 403 4.30 1.35 -36.12
N ALA A 404 5.16 1.86 -37.00
CA ALA A 404 4.79 2.90 -37.97
C ALA A 404 3.74 2.41 -38.99
N VAL A 405 3.86 1.16 -39.44
CA VAL A 405 2.84 0.49 -40.27
C VAL A 405 1.52 0.40 -39.51
N LEU A 406 1.53 -0.11 -38.27
CA LEU A 406 0.34 -0.22 -37.42
C LEU A 406 -0.34 1.14 -37.20
N ARG A 407 0.44 2.21 -37.01
CA ARG A 407 -0.08 3.58 -36.88
C ARG A 407 -0.83 4.02 -38.14
N THR A 408 -0.25 3.73 -39.30
CA THR A 408 -0.87 4.03 -40.59
C THR A 408 -2.16 3.24 -40.78
N GLN A 409 -2.14 1.95 -40.44
CA GLN A 409 -3.31 1.08 -40.48
C GLN A 409 -4.42 1.56 -39.54
N ALA A 410 -4.09 1.93 -38.31
CA ALA A 410 -5.03 2.50 -37.35
C ALA A 410 -5.67 3.80 -37.87
N ALA A 411 -4.89 4.67 -38.52
CA ALA A 411 -5.41 5.89 -39.13
C ALA A 411 -6.37 5.60 -40.29
N LYS A 412 -6.02 4.66 -41.18
CA LYS A 412 -6.89 4.23 -42.29
C LYS A 412 -8.17 3.57 -41.77
N PHE A 413 -8.04 2.65 -40.81
CA PHE A 413 -9.16 1.93 -40.23
C PHE A 413 -10.12 2.87 -39.50
N ARG A 414 -9.62 3.88 -38.75
CA ARG A 414 -10.48 4.89 -38.11
C ARG A 414 -11.36 5.63 -39.12
N LYS A 415 -10.86 5.90 -40.34
CA LYS A 415 -11.66 6.51 -41.42
C LYS A 415 -12.72 5.54 -41.97
N LEU A 416 -12.35 4.28 -42.18
CA LEU A 416 -13.28 3.23 -42.59
C LEU A 416 -14.39 3.05 -41.54
N TRP A 417 -14.02 2.93 -40.27
CA TRP A 417 -14.91 2.82 -39.13
C TRP A 417 -15.94 3.96 -39.07
N GLY A 418 -15.50 5.20 -39.27
CA GLY A 418 -16.40 6.36 -39.34
C GLY A 418 -17.46 6.25 -40.43
N ARG A 419 -17.09 5.73 -41.61
CA ARG A 419 -18.05 5.49 -42.71
C ARG A 419 -18.99 4.32 -42.40
N MET A 420 -18.46 3.22 -41.86
CA MET A 420 -19.27 2.07 -41.45
C MET A 420 -20.33 2.48 -40.43
N LYS A 421 -19.96 3.28 -39.43
CA LYS A 421 -20.87 3.79 -38.42
C LYS A 421 -21.99 4.67 -38.99
N HIS A 422 -21.68 5.44 -40.03
CA HIS A 422 -22.69 6.24 -40.72
C HIS A 422 -23.63 5.39 -41.59
N ALA A 423 -23.09 4.40 -42.30
CA ALA A 423 -23.83 3.56 -43.23
C ALA A 423 -24.69 2.50 -42.54
N ASN A 424 -24.23 1.94 -41.41
CA ASN A 424 -24.95 0.94 -40.64
C ASN A 424 -24.76 1.15 -39.13
N PRO A 425 -25.58 2.01 -38.51
CA PRO A 425 -25.50 2.29 -37.08
C PRO A 425 -25.67 1.05 -36.20
N ALA A 426 -26.57 0.12 -36.57
CA ALA A 426 -26.82 -1.10 -35.78
C ALA A 426 -25.60 -2.04 -35.74
N LEU A 427 -24.87 -2.17 -36.85
CA LEU A 427 -23.60 -2.90 -36.89
C LEU A 427 -22.53 -2.20 -36.03
N ALA A 428 -22.48 -0.88 -36.09
CA ALA A 428 -21.53 -0.12 -35.30
C ALA A 428 -21.82 -0.22 -33.80
N ASP A 429 -23.08 -0.25 -33.39
CA ASP A 429 -23.47 -0.46 -32.00
C ASP A 429 -23.08 -1.87 -31.53
N ALA A 430 -23.35 -2.91 -32.33
CA ALA A 430 -22.97 -4.30 -32.01
C ALA A 430 -21.45 -4.50 -31.84
N ILE A 431 -20.64 -3.89 -32.71
CA ILE A 431 -19.17 -3.93 -32.59
C ILE A 431 -18.69 -3.01 -31.45
N THR A 432 -19.41 -1.94 -31.14
CA THR A 432 -19.08 -1.07 -30.00
C THR A 432 -19.33 -1.77 -28.67
N GLU A 433 -20.38 -2.58 -28.57
CA GLU A 433 -20.67 -3.42 -27.40
C GLU A 433 -19.57 -4.42 -27.08
N ASP A 434 -18.83 -4.91 -28.10
CA ASP A 434 -17.65 -5.76 -27.91
C ASP A 434 -16.44 -5.01 -27.33
N GLY A 435 -16.42 -3.68 -27.43
CA GLY A 435 -15.43 -2.79 -26.82
C GLY A 435 -14.02 -2.84 -27.44
N ILE A 436 -13.57 -3.98 -27.97
CA ILE A 436 -12.19 -4.21 -28.41
C ILE A 436 -11.73 -3.25 -29.51
N ILE A 437 -12.54 -3.08 -30.55
CA ILE A 437 -12.18 -2.26 -31.72
C ILE A 437 -12.18 -0.76 -31.39
N PRO A 438 -13.24 -0.19 -30.77
CA PRO A 438 -13.22 1.17 -30.27
C PRO A 438 -12.06 1.44 -29.30
N LEU A 439 -11.83 0.55 -28.34
CA LEU A 439 -10.74 0.70 -27.36
C LEU A 439 -9.36 0.65 -28.02
N TRP A 440 -9.14 -0.23 -29.00
CA TRP A 440 -7.89 -0.25 -29.75
C TRP A 440 -7.65 1.08 -30.47
N MET A 441 -8.66 1.61 -31.16
CA MET A 441 -8.55 2.90 -31.84
C MET A 441 -8.29 4.03 -30.84
N ASP A 442 -9.09 4.13 -29.78
CA ASP A 442 -9.01 5.23 -28.81
C ASP A 442 -7.70 5.20 -28.02
N HIS A 443 -7.08 4.03 -27.85
CA HIS A 443 -5.87 3.86 -27.04
C HIS A 443 -4.61 3.53 -27.85
N PHE A 444 -4.67 3.58 -29.18
CA PHE A 444 -3.51 3.29 -30.03
C PHE A 444 -2.34 4.23 -29.72
N SER A 445 -2.59 5.54 -29.71
CA SER A 445 -1.56 6.56 -29.46
C SER A 445 -1.02 6.48 -28.03
N GLU A 446 -1.86 6.12 -27.06
CA GLU A 446 -1.43 5.90 -25.67
C GLU A 446 -0.47 4.69 -25.59
N SER A 447 -0.84 3.58 -26.23
CA SER A 447 -0.04 2.35 -26.26
C SER A 447 1.29 2.56 -26.99
N GLU A 448 1.28 3.28 -28.10
CA GLU A 448 2.48 3.64 -28.86
C GLU A 448 3.44 4.53 -28.04
N ALA A 449 2.91 5.55 -27.35
CA ALA A 449 3.72 6.40 -26.49
C ALA A 449 4.36 5.61 -25.33
N GLN A 450 3.61 4.68 -24.73
CA GLN A 450 4.14 3.79 -23.69
C GLN A 450 5.21 2.84 -24.23
N TRP A 451 5.02 2.29 -25.42
CA TRP A 451 6.01 1.44 -26.11
C TRP A 451 7.32 2.20 -26.35
N ALA A 452 7.24 3.41 -26.91
CA ALA A 452 8.43 4.26 -27.15
C ALA A 452 9.15 4.63 -25.84
N TRP A 453 8.40 4.95 -24.78
CA TRP A 453 8.95 5.23 -23.46
C TRP A 453 9.70 4.02 -22.86
N LEU A 454 9.16 2.81 -23.00
CA LEU A 454 9.84 1.60 -22.52
C LEU A 454 11.15 1.35 -23.24
N LEU A 455 11.19 1.51 -24.57
CA LEU A 455 12.42 1.37 -25.35
C LEU A 455 13.48 2.40 -24.93
N ALA A 456 13.06 3.65 -24.71
CA ALA A 456 13.96 4.70 -24.21
C ALA A 456 14.51 4.36 -22.81
N CYS A 457 13.67 3.80 -21.92
CA CYS A 457 14.13 3.31 -20.62
C CYS A 457 15.16 2.18 -20.75
N LEU A 458 14.91 1.21 -21.64
CA LEU A 458 15.85 0.11 -21.88
C LEU A 458 17.19 0.61 -22.40
N ALA A 459 17.19 1.46 -23.43
CA ALA A 459 18.41 2.00 -24.02
C ALA A 459 19.29 2.71 -22.98
N LYS A 460 18.70 3.55 -22.14
CA LYS A 460 19.42 4.25 -21.06
C LYS A 460 20.01 3.30 -20.02
N VAL A 461 19.27 2.26 -19.64
CA VAL A 461 19.73 1.26 -18.67
C VAL A 461 20.85 0.39 -19.27
N GLU A 462 20.79 0.07 -20.56
CA GLU A 462 21.84 -0.71 -21.21
C GLU A 462 23.12 0.10 -21.44
N GLU A 463 23.01 1.39 -21.71
CA GLU A 463 24.15 2.30 -21.81
C GLU A 463 24.86 2.49 -20.45
N ASN A 464 24.10 2.57 -19.36
CA ASN A 464 24.64 2.69 -18.01
C ASN A 464 23.86 1.86 -16.98
N PRO A 465 24.18 0.55 -16.85
CA PRO A 465 23.50 -0.33 -15.89
C PRO A 465 23.67 0.11 -14.44
N GLY A 466 24.75 0.84 -14.12
CA GLY A 466 25.03 1.34 -12.77
C GLY A 466 23.92 2.23 -12.19
N LEU A 467 23.11 2.85 -13.05
CA LEU A 467 21.92 3.61 -12.65
C LEU A 467 20.92 2.78 -11.85
N LEU A 468 20.81 1.47 -12.13
CA LEU A 468 19.95 0.56 -11.39
C LEU A 468 20.45 0.35 -9.95
N ALA A 469 21.77 0.23 -9.75
CA ALA A 469 22.33 0.12 -8.41
C ALA A 469 22.17 1.42 -7.62
N ASP A 470 22.41 2.58 -8.24
CA ASP A 470 22.16 3.88 -7.60
C ASP A 470 20.69 4.04 -7.21
N TRP A 471 19.77 3.69 -8.12
CA TRP A 471 18.35 3.66 -7.82
C TRP A 471 18.06 2.74 -6.61
N ALA A 472 18.51 1.49 -6.66
CA ALA A 472 18.22 0.49 -5.65
C ALA A 472 18.71 0.86 -4.25
N LEU A 473 19.90 1.46 -4.16
CA LEU A 473 20.54 1.81 -2.89
C LEU A 473 19.99 3.12 -2.32
N ASN A 474 19.65 4.10 -3.16
CA ASN A 474 19.05 5.36 -2.73
C ASN A 474 17.61 5.17 -2.21
N GLN A 475 16.85 4.24 -2.78
CA GLN A 475 15.50 3.89 -2.29
C GLN A 475 15.53 3.20 -0.91
N ASP A 476 16.64 2.55 -0.56
CA ASP A 476 16.75 1.76 0.67
C ASP A 476 17.43 2.51 1.83
N ALA A 477 18.13 3.61 1.57
CA ALA A 477 18.89 4.39 2.55
C ALA A 477 18.04 5.33 3.42
N GLY A 478 16.85 5.72 2.95
CA GLY A 478 15.89 6.53 3.69
C GLY A 478 14.52 5.89 3.63
N SER A 479 13.95 5.56 4.79
CA SER A 479 12.53 5.21 4.93
C SER A 479 11.65 6.05 4.01
N LEU A 480 10.87 5.43 3.13
CA LEU A 480 9.43 5.66 2.88
C LEU A 480 8.86 7.06 3.17
N GLU A 481 9.58 8.14 2.87
CA GLU A 481 9.20 9.52 3.17
C GLU A 481 8.92 10.33 1.88
N TRP A 482 8.88 9.68 0.72
CA TRP A 482 8.99 10.39 -0.56
C TRP A 482 7.95 9.98 -1.62
N TRP A 483 6.68 9.92 -1.24
CA TRP A 483 5.58 10.13 -2.20
C TRP A 483 4.87 11.43 -1.81
N ALA A 484 5.35 12.53 -2.40
CA ALA A 484 4.71 13.83 -2.37
C ALA A 484 3.97 14.03 -3.69
#